data_AF-A0A7Y3HMS7-F1
#
_entry.id   AF-A0A7Y3HMS7-F1
#
_cell.length_a   1.000
_cell.length_b   1.000
_cell.length_c   1.000
_cell.angle_alpha   90.00
_cell.angle_beta   90.00
_cell.angle_gamma   90.00
#
_symmetry.space_group_name_H-M   'P 1'
#
loop_
_entity.id
_entity.type
_entity.pdbx_description
1 polymer ?
#
loop_
_entity_poly.entity_id
_entity_poly.type
_entity_poly.pdbx_seq_one_letter_code
_entity_poly.pdbx_strand_id
1 'polypeptide(L)' 'MSNIAVFPGSFDPITKGHVNIIERALPLFDKIIIAIGKNSNKKYMYDSDKRKEWIINSFKGNNKIEVDEYDGLTVD' A
#
# COMPACT_ATOMS: atom_id res chain seq x y z
N MET A 1 -17.98 13.66 -5.80
CA MET A 1 -16.92 12.77 -6.32
C MET A 1 -16.11 12.32 -5.11
N SER A 2 -15.72 11.05 -5.06
CA SER A 2 -14.86 10.54 -3.98
C SER A 2 -13.40 10.82 -4.31
N ASN A 3 -12.67 11.39 -3.35
CA ASN A 3 -11.25 11.67 -3.48
C ASN A 3 -10.45 10.44 -3.07
N ILE A 4 -9.93 9.70 -4.05
CA ILE A 4 -9.19 8.45 -3.85
C ILE A 4 -7.71 8.70 -4.15
N ALA A 5 -6.83 8.32 -3.23
CA ALA A 5 -5.38 8.31 -3.44
C ALA A 5 -4.88 6.88 -3.66
N VAL A 6 -3.84 6.75 -4.48
CA VAL A 6 -3.06 5.52 -4.62
C VAL A 6 -1.68 5.75 -3.99
N PHE A 7 -1.27 4.84 -3.11
CA PHE A 7 0.06 4.83 -2.50
C PHE A 7 0.81 3.57 -2.95
N PRO A 8 1.48 3.61 -4.10
CA PRO A 8 2.14 2.46 -4.69
C PRO A 8 3.52 2.22 -4.08
N GLY A 9 3.90 0.96 -3.91
CA GLY A 9 5.22 0.61 -3.41
C GLY A 9 5.48 -0.89 -3.36
N SER A 10 6.75 -1.27 -3.18
CA SER A 10 7.12 -2.68 -2.97
C SER A 10 6.81 -3.16 -1.56
N PHE A 11 6.89 -2.27 -0.56
CA PHE A 11 6.59 -2.55 0.86
C PHE A 11 7.26 -3.83 1.38
N ASP A 12 8.57 -3.94 1.16
CA ASP A 12 9.37 -5.12 1.45
C ASP A 12 10.44 -4.85 2.53
N PRO A 13 10.07 -4.75 3.83
CA PRO A 13 8.71 -4.75 4.38
C PRO A 13 8.09 -3.33 4.45
N ILE A 14 6.82 -3.24 4.87
CA ILE A 14 6.26 -1.97 5.32
C ILE A 14 7.05 -1.44 6.54
N THR A 15 7.24 -0.12 6.63
CA THR A 15 8.06 0.54 7.66
C THR A 15 7.21 1.57 8.40
N LYS A 16 7.68 2.02 9.57
CA LYS A 16 7.04 3.13 10.31
C LYS A 16 6.99 4.43 9.49
N GLY A 17 7.95 4.63 8.58
CA GLY A 17 7.93 5.77 7.66
C GLY A 17 6.76 5.70 6.68
N HIS A 18 6.52 4.52 6.08
CA HIS A 18 5.36 4.30 5.23
C HIS A 18 4.04 4.54 5.98
N VAL A 19 3.93 4.00 7.20
CA VAL A 19 2.75 4.20 8.06
C VAL A 19 2.50 5.67 8.33
N ASN A 20 3.54 6.41 8.71
CA ASN A 20 3.41 7.84 8.99
C ASN A 20 2.94 8.65 7.77
N ILE A 21 3.42 8.33 6.56
CA ILE A 21 2.97 9.01 5.33
C ILE A 21 1.48 8.74 5.08
N ILE A 22 1.05 7.48 5.22
CA ILE A 22 -0.35 7.09 5.01
C ILE A 22 -1.26 7.76 6.04
N GLU A 23 -0.87 7.77 7.32
CA GLU A 23 -1.62 8.42 8.40
C GLU A 23 -1.82 9.92 8.14
N ARG A 24 -0.79 10.60 7.62
CA ARG A 24 -0.88 12.02 7.26
C ARG A 24 -1.77 12.28 6.05
N ALA A 25 -1.96 11.29 5.19
CA ALA A 25 -2.83 11.38 4.01
C ALA A 25 -4.30 11.04 4.33
N LEU A 26 -4.60 10.26 5.37
CA LEU A 26 -5.97 9.87 5.77
C LEU A 26 -6.99 11.02 5.92
N PRO A 27 -6.63 12.22 6.43
CA PRO A 27 -7.58 13.33 6.50
C PRO A 27 -7.80 14.03 5.15
N LEU A 28 -6.96 13.78 4.14
CA LEU A 28 -7.01 14.45 2.83
C LEU A 28 -7.85 13.69 1.80
N PHE A 29 -8.07 12.40 2.01
CA PHE A 29 -8.74 11.51 1.07
C PHE A 29 -9.89 10.74 1.72
N ASP A 30 -10.87 10.38 0.91
CA ASP A 30 -11.97 9.50 1.31
C ASP A 30 -11.50 8.04 1.40
N LYS A 31 -10.55 7.67 0.53
CA LYS A 31 -9.96 6.33 0.45
C LYS A 31 -8.50 6.40 0.02
N ILE A 32 -7.67 5.53 0.59
CA ILE A 32 -6.28 5.31 0.19
C ILE A 32 -6.12 3.85 -0.20
N ILE A 33 -5.68 3.61 -1.43
CA ILE A 33 -5.35 2.29 -1.94
C ILE A 33 -3.83 2.11 -1.83
N ILE A 34 -3.39 1.22 -0.96
CA ILE A 34 -1.99 0.82 -0.85
C ILE A 34 -1.74 -0.26 -1.89
N ALA A 35 -1.08 0.11 -2.99
CA ALA A 35 -0.90 -0.74 -4.15
C ALA A 35 0.48 -1.43 -4.10
N ILE A 36 0.50 -2.73 -3.85
CA ILE A 36 1.72 -3.54 -3.77
C ILE A 36 2.15 -3.89 -5.19
N GLY A 37 3.23 -3.27 -5.65
CA GLY A 37 3.78 -3.54 -6.98
C GLY A 37 4.56 -4.86 -7.00
N LYS A 38 4.17 -5.77 -7.90
CA LYS A 38 4.93 -6.96 -8.26
C LYS A 38 5.81 -6.66 -9.46
N ASN A 39 7.11 -6.75 -9.27
CA ASN A 39 8.12 -6.59 -10.28
C ASN A 39 8.91 -7.89 -10.37
N SER A 40 8.68 -8.66 -11.44
CA SER A 40 9.32 -9.95 -11.69
C SER A 40 10.85 -9.85 -11.79
N ASN A 41 11.40 -8.67 -12.08
CA ASN A 41 12.84 -8.42 -12.15
C ASN A 41 13.46 -8.10 -10.78
N LYS A 42 12.66 -7.88 -9.72
CA LYS A 42 13.17 -7.63 -8.37
C LYS A 42 13.14 -8.90 -7.53
N LYS A 43 14.23 -9.14 -6.81
CA LYS A 43 14.28 -10.18 -5.78
C LYS A 43 13.79 -9.58 -4.46
N TYR A 44 12.58 -9.95 -4.05
CA TYR A 44 12.00 -9.52 -2.78
C TYR A 44 12.60 -10.31 -1.61
N MET A 45 12.73 -9.64 -0.47
CA MET A 45 13.12 -10.24 0.81
C MET A 45 11.98 -11.11 1.38
N TYR A 46 10.73 -10.70 1.15
CA TYR A 46 9.53 -11.41 1.59
C TYR A 46 8.54 -11.67 0.45
N ASP A 47 7.79 -12.75 0.58
CA ASP A 47 6.71 -13.07 -0.36
C ASP A 47 5.60 -12.00 -0.34
N SER A 48 4.81 -11.96 -1.42
CA SER A 48 3.77 -10.94 -1.57
C SER A 48 2.69 -11.02 -0.51
N ASP A 49 2.31 -12.24 -0.13
CA ASP A 49 1.26 -12.49 0.86
C ASP A 49 1.70 -11.97 2.24
N LYS A 50 2.95 -12.17 2.62
CA LYS A 50 3.55 -11.68 3.87
C LYS A 50 3.62 -10.17 3.90
N ARG A 51 4.02 -9.54 2.80
CA ARG A 51 4.03 -8.07 2.67
C ARG A 51 2.61 -7.52 2.81
N LYS A 52 1.64 -8.13 2.12
CA LYS A 52 0.21 -7.77 2.22
C LYS A 52 -0.33 -7.94 3.63
N GLU A 53 -0.04 -9.05 4.29
CA GLU A 53 -0.44 -9.35 5.66
C GLU A 53 0.04 -8.26 6.62
N TRP A 54 1.31 -7.84 6.54
CA TRP A 54 1.84 -6.78 7.40
C TRP A 54 1.18 -5.43 7.16
N ILE A 55 0.85 -5.09 5.92
CA ILE A 55 0.14 -3.84 5.61
C ILE A 55 -1.26 -3.89 6.20
N ILE A 56 -2.02 -4.98 5.98
CA ILE A 56 -3.36 -5.17 6.54
C ILE A 56 -3.33 -5.05 8.07
N ASN A 57 -2.37 -5.70 8.72
CA ASN A 57 -2.21 -5.63 10.17
C ASN A 57 -1.85 -4.23 10.68
N SER A 58 -1.06 -3.47 9.91
CA SER A 58 -0.67 -2.10 10.26
C SER A 58 -1.84 -1.11 10.27
N PHE A 59 -2.90 -1.39 9.50
CA PHE A 59 -4.06 -0.50 9.34
C PHE A 59 -5.38 -1.17 9.73
N LYS A 60 -5.32 -2.23 10.54
CA LYS A 60 -6.49 -3.00 10.96
C LYS A 60 -7.55 -2.09 11.58
N GLY A 61 -8.77 -2.16 11.05
CA GLY A 61 -9.91 -1.37 11.54
C GLY A 61 -10.08 0.00 10.87
N ASN A 62 -9.17 0.42 9.98
CA ASN A 62 -9.34 1.63 9.19
C ASN A 62 -10.11 1.35 7.90
N ASN A 63 -11.37 1.78 7.83
CA ASN A 63 -12.24 1.55 6.67
C ASN A 63 -11.89 2.40 5.44
N LYS A 64 -11.00 3.40 5.58
CA LYS A 64 -10.52 4.21 4.46
C LYS A 64 -9.34 3.57 3.71
N ILE A 65 -8.77 2.48 4.24
CA ILE A 65 -7.60 1.84 3.66
C ILE A 65 -8.00 0.56 2.93
N GLU A 66 -7.58 0.46 1.68
CA GLU A 66 -7.63 -0.75 0.87
C GLU A 66 -6.22 -1.18 0.51
N VAL A 67 -5.97 -2.49 0.47
CA VAL A 67 -4.67 -3.05 0.12
C VAL A 67 -4.87 -3.96 -1.09
N ASP A 68 -4.25 -3.59 -2.20
CA ASP A 68 -4.34 -4.35 -3.44
C ASP A 68 -2.96 -4.63 -4.02
N GLU A 69 -2.88 -5.61 -4.91
CA GLU A 69 -1.67 -5.95 -5.65
C GLU A 69 -1.85 -5.58 -7.11
N TYR A 70 -0.79 -5.13 -7.76
CA TYR A 70 -0.84 -4.87 -9.19
C TYR A 70 0.44 -5.32 -9.89
N ASP A 71 0.25 -5.68 -11.16
CA ASP A 71 1.30 -5.95 -12.13
C ASP A 71 1.30 -4.84 -13.19
N GLY A 72 2.48 -4.47 -13.71
CA GLY A 72 2.61 -3.48 -14.78
C GLY A 72 2.94 -2.06 -14.31
N LEU A 73 2.47 -1.04 -15.05
CA LEU A 73 2.81 0.36 -14.85
C LEU A 73 1.92 1.02 -13.78
N THR A 74 2.51 1.84 -12.92
CA THR A 74 1.80 2.61 -11.89
C THR A 74 1.04 3.80 -12.50
N VAL A 75 1.61 4.43 -13.51
CA VAL A 75 1.06 5.57 -14.28
C VAL A 75 1.63 5.46 -15.69
N ASP A 76 0.80 5.74 -16.69
CA ASP A 76 1.18 5.94 -18.10
C ASP A 76 0.41 7.15 -18.66
#